data_AF-A0A7J3DN34-F1
#
_entry.id   AF-A0A7J3DN34-F1
#
_cell.length_a   1.000
_cell.length_b   1.000
_cell.length_c   1.000
_cell.angle_alpha   90.00
_cell.angle_beta   90.00
_cell.angle_gamma   90.00
#
_symmetry.space_group_name_H-M   'P 1'
#
loop_
_entity.id
_entity.type
_entity.pdbx_description
1 polymer ?
#
loop_
_entity_poly.entity_id
_entity_poly.type
_entity_poly.pdbx_seq_one_letter_code
_entity_poly.pdbx_strand_id
1 'polypeptide(L)'
;MLIPKGKVAAYKDIAIALHCKAYRAVGKALSVNPFSNVPCHRVVKSDGKIGGFKDGIAKKIKLLEEEGLIVKNHKICDFKNRRISWHELILLKKSRKKC
;
A
#
# COMPACT_ATOMS: atom_id res chain seq x y z
N MET A 1 9.23 -7.20 -3.37
CA MET A 1 7.89 -6.69 -2.96
C MET A 1 6.88 -6.86 -4.08
N LEU A 2 5.61 -7.17 -3.76
CA LEU A 2 4.55 -7.54 -4.72
C LEU A 2 3.72 -6.37 -5.25
N ILE A 3 3.75 -5.22 -4.60
CA ILE A 3 3.04 -4.01 -5.07
C ILE A 3 3.99 -3.24 -5.99
N PRO A 4 3.69 -3.07 -7.30
CA PRO A 4 4.56 -2.37 -8.25
C PRO A 4 4.75 -0.89 -7.89
N LYS A 5 5.80 -0.27 -8.43
CA LYS A 5 6.02 1.18 -8.34
C LYS A 5 4.82 1.91 -8.96
N GLY A 6 4.33 2.96 -8.30
CA GLY A 6 3.20 3.75 -8.81
C GLY A 6 1.82 3.08 -8.63
N LYS A 7 1.78 1.94 -7.93
CA LYS A 7 0.57 1.22 -7.53
C LYS A 7 0.50 1.12 -6.01
N VAL A 8 -0.71 1.01 -5.48
CA VAL A 8 -0.97 0.93 -4.03
C VAL A 8 -1.92 -0.21 -3.70
N ALA A 9 -1.85 -0.71 -2.47
CA ALA A 9 -2.83 -1.65 -1.93
C ALA A 9 -3.50 -1.04 -0.70
N ALA A 10 -4.73 -1.45 -0.40
CA ALA A 10 -5.37 -1.12 0.87
C ALA A 10 -4.95 -2.12 1.96
N TYR A 11 -5.04 -1.71 3.23
CA TYR A 11 -4.91 -2.64 4.37
C TYR A 11 -5.83 -3.86 4.27
N LYS A 12 -7.03 -3.65 3.68
CA LYS A 12 -7.98 -4.73 3.38
C LYS A 12 -7.40 -5.77 2.42
N ASP A 13 -6.71 -5.32 1.37
CA ASP A 13 -6.14 -6.22 0.35
C ASP A 13 -5.04 -7.09 0.96
N ILE A 14 -4.25 -6.55 1.90
CA ILE A 14 -3.24 -7.30 2.65
C ILE A 14 -3.89 -8.31 3.59
N ALA A 15 -4.90 -7.92 4.38
CA ALA A 15 -5.54 -8.84 5.30
C ALA A 15 -6.20 -10.01 4.57
N ILE A 16 -6.85 -9.75 3.42
CA ILE A 16 -7.38 -10.80 2.54
C ILE A 16 -6.26 -11.74 2.10
N ALA A 17 -5.07 -11.22 1.77
CA ALA A 17 -3.90 -12.03 1.43
C ALA A 17 -3.34 -12.88 2.57
N LEU A 18 -3.60 -12.47 3.80
CA LEU A 18 -3.26 -13.21 5.00
C LEU A 18 -4.43 -14.07 5.49
N HIS A 19 -5.51 -14.18 4.70
CA HIS A 19 -6.72 -14.92 5.05
C HIS A 19 -7.34 -14.47 6.39
N CYS A 20 -7.25 -13.17 6.71
CA CYS A 20 -7.77 -12.59 7.94
C CYS A 20 -8.63 -11.35 7.70
N LYS A 21 -9.48 -11.02 8.69
CA LYS A 21 -10.32 -9.81 8.68
C LYS A 21 -9.72 -8.65 9.47
N ALA A 22 -8.45 -8.76 9.88
CA ALA A 22 -7.79 -7.85 10.83
C ALA A 22 -7.25 -6.57 10.17
N TYR A 23 -8.06 -5.87 9.37
CA TYR A 23 -7.64 -4.72 8.55
C TYR A 23 -7.02 -3.58 9.38
N ARG A 24 -7.61 -3.31 10.56
CA ARG A 24 -7.14 -2.29 11.49
C ARG A 24 -5.79 -2.67 12.10
N ALA A 25 -5.61 -3.93 12.47
CA ALA A 25 -4.35 -4.44 13.01
C ALA A 25 -3.23 -4.36 11.97
N VAL A 26 -3.50 -4.68 10.70
CA VAL A 26 -2.54 -4.50 9.61
C VAL A 26 -2.13 -3.02 9.48
N GLY A 27 -3.09 -2.10 9.52
CA GLY A 27 -2.79 -0.66 9.48
C GLY A 27 -1.93 -0.20 10.66
N LYS A 28 -2.22 -0.69 11.87
CA LYS A 28 -1.43 -0.40 13.08
C LYS A 28 -0.02 -0.97 12.96
N ALA A 29 0.13 -2.24 12.57
CA ALA A 29 1.41 -2.90 12.39
C ALA A 29 2.30 -2.13 11.39
N LEU A 30 1.72 -1.66 10.28
CA LEU A 30 2.46 -0.87 9.29
C LEU A 30 2.81 0.54 9.78
N SER A 31 2.00 1.14 10.64
CA SER A 31 2.29 2.47 11.20
C SER A 31 3.50 2.49 12.15
N VAL A 32 3.80 1.35 12.80
CA VAL A 32 4.93 1.19 13.72
C VAL A 32 6.02 0.27 13.16
N ASN A 33 5.94 -0.08 11.87
CA ASN A 33 6.85 -1.03 11.25
C ASN A 33 8.30 -0.54 11.34
N PRO A 34 9.20 -1.22 12.06
CA PRO A 34 10.56 -0.76 12.24
C PRO A 34 11.37 -0.77 10.94
N PHE A 35 10.93 -1.56 9.95
CA PHE A 35 11.55 -1.72 8.64
C PHE A 35 10.93 -0.76 7.61
N SER A 36 11.27 0.52 7.65
CA SER A 36 10.79 1.49 6.63
C SER A 36 11.51 1.36 5.27
N ASN A 37 12.58 0.56 5.19
CA ASN A 37 13.32 0.29 3.94
C ASN A 37 12.56 -0.60 2.95
N VAL A 38 11.50 -1.29 3.38
CA VAL A 38 10.56 -1.96 2.46
C VAL A 38 9.49 -0.96 2.01
N PRO A 39 8.92 -1.08 0.80
CA PRO A 39 7.98 -0.10 0.27
C PRO A 39 6.57 -0.17 0.90
N CYS A 40 6.53 -0.14 2.24
CA CYS A 40 5.33 -0.10 3.07
C CYS A 40 4.54 1.21 2.91
N HIS A 41 5.15 2.25 2.35
CA HIS A 41 4.46 3.49 1.94
C HIS A 41 3.37 3.23 0.87
N ARG A 42 3.49 2.15 0.07
CA ARG A 42 2.50 1.76 -0.94
C ARG A 42 1.20 1.18 -0.38
N VAL A 43 1.07 1.09 0.95
CA VAL A 43 -0.14 0.57 1.61
C VAL A 43 -0.92 1.70 2.30
N VAL A 44 -2.18 1.85 1.93
CA VAL A 44 -3.03 2.98 2.36
C VAL A 44 -4.39 2.52 2.90
N LYS A 45 -5.22 3.46 3.35
CA LYS A 45 -6.60 3.18 3.78
C LYS A 45 -7.46 2.79 2.57
N SER A 46 -8.55 2.07 2.81
CA SER A 46 -9.46 1.58 1.76
C SER A 46 -10.20 2.68 1.00
N ASP A 47 -10.23 3.91 1.55
CA ASP A 47 -10.81 5.11 0.93
C ASP A 47 -9.76 5.96 0.17
N GLY A 48 -8.51 5.48 0.08
CA GLY A 48 -7.40 6.17 -0.57
C GLY A 48 -6.73 7.24 0.30
N LYS A 49 -7.16 7.42 1.55
CA LYS A 49 -6.48 8.32 2.50
C LYS A 49 -5.16 7.73 2.95
N ILE A 50 -4.19 8.61 3.17
CA ILE A 50 -2.88 8.24 3.70
C ILE A 50 -3.03 7.83 5.16
N GLY A 51 -2.65 6.59 5.47
CA GLY A 51 -2.56 6.09 6.85
C GLY A 51 -1.17 6.33 7.44
N GLY A 52 -1.01 5.99 8.72
CA GLY A 52 0.24 6.19 9.46
C GLY A 52 1.47 5.56 8.79
N PHE A 53 2.62 6.13 9.12
CA PHE A 53 3.94 5.72 8.65
C PHE A 53 4.95 5.99 9.76
N LYS A 54 5.85 5.04 10.03
CA LYS A 54 6.84 5.15 11.10
C LYS A 54 7.66 6.44 10.99
N ASP A 55 8.15 6.73 9.78
CA ASP A 55 8.99 7.90 9.52
C ASP A 55 8.17 9.17 9.22
N GLY A 56 6.87 9.19 9.56
CA GLY A 56 5.99 10.33 9.37
C GLY A 56 5.20 10.34 8.06
N ILE A 57 3.99 10.88 8.11
CA ILE A 57 3.06 10.92 6.97
C ILE A 57 3.64 11.73 5.79
N ALA A 58 4.36 12.82 6.07
CA ALA A 58 5.00 13.64 5.04
C ALA A 58 5.98 12.83 4.19
N LYS A 59 6.83 12.01 4.80
CA LYS A 59 7.78 11.14 4.07
C LYS A 59 7.03 10.10 3.23
N LYS A 60 5.95 9.54 3.75
CA LYS A 60 5.09 8.60 3.00
C LYS A 60 4.48 9.26 1.76
N ILE A 61 4.01 10.50 1.87
CA ILE A 61 3.46 11.26 0.74
C ILE A 61 4.55 11.51 -0.29
N LYS A 62 5.72 12.00 0.12
CA LYS A 62 6.86 12.24 -0.77
C LYS A 62 7.24 10.98 -1.57
N LEU A 63 7.35 9.84 -0.89
CA LEU A 63 7.67 8.57 -1.55
C LEU A 63 6.59 8.13 -2.54
N LEU A 64 5.31 8.41 -2.28
CA LEU A 64 4.23 8.11 -3.23
C LEU A 64 4.28 9.05 -4.44
N GLU A 65 4.61 10.32 -4.23
CA GLU A 65 4.76 11.32 -5.29
C GLU A 65 5.97 11.05 -6.19
N GLU A 66 7.10 10.62 -5.62
CA GLU A 66 8.28 10.12 -6.36
C GLU A 66 7.97 8.87 -7.20
N GLU A 67 6.91 8.15 -6.86
CA GLU A 67 6.38 7.02 -7.63
C GLU A 67 5.30 7.43 -8.66
N GLY A 68 5.00 8.72 -8.78
CA GLY A 68 4.05 9.27 -9.75
C GLY A 68 2.59 9.25 -9.28
N LEU A 69 2.32 9.15 -7.98
CA LEU A 69 0.98 9.34 -7.43
C LEU A 69 0.73 10.80 -7.05
N ILE A 70 -0.46 11.31 -7.34
CA ILE A 70 -0.88 12.65 -6.94
C ILE A 70 -1.64 12.54 -5.61
N VAL A 71 -1.16 13.22 -4.57
CA VAL A 71 -1.80 13.28 -3.26
C VAL A 71 -2.30 14.70 -2.99
N LYS A 72 -3.59 14.85 -2.68
CA LYS A 72 -4.18 16.11 -2.23
C LYS A 72 -4.99 15.88 -0.96
N ASN A 73 -4.90 16.80 0.00
CA ASN A 73 -5.62 16.70 1.28
C ASN A 73 -5.45 15.32 1.95
N HIS A 74 -4.21 14.79 1.96
CA HIS A 74 -3.88 13.46 2.49
C HIS A 74 -4.65 12.30 1.84
N LYS A 75 -5.02 12.43 0.57
CA LYS A 75 -5.73 11.41 -0.22
C LYS A 75 -5.17 11.30 -1.62
N ILE A 76 -5.04 10.08 -2.12
CA ILE A 76 -4.62 9.83 -3.50
C ILE A 76 -5.78 10.21 -4.44
N CYS A 77 -5.53 11.14 -5.37
CA CYS A 77 -6.57 11.67 -6.27
C CYS A 77 -7.15 10.58 -7.18
N ASP A 78 -6.27 9.77 -7.79
CA ASP A 78 -6.67 8.70 -8.70
C ASP A 78 -6.60 7.30 -8.05
N PHE A 79 -7.09 7.20 -6.81
CA PHE A 79 -6.90 6.01 -5.99
C PHE A 79 -7.41 4.73 -6.66
N LYS A 80 -8.56 4.79 -7.35
CA LYS A 80 -9.17 3.60 -7.98
C LYS A 80 -8.26 2.99 -9.05
N ASN A 81 -7.65 3.80 -9.91
CA ASN A 81 -6.76 3.33 -10.97
C ASN A 81 -5.37 2.92 -10.46
N ARG A 82 -4.97 3.48 -9.31
CA ARG A 82 -3.68 3.17 -8.66
C ARG A 82 -3.76 1.96 -7.73
N ARG A 83 -4.94 1.63 -7.22
CA ARG A 83 -5.15 0.49 -6.33
C ARG A 83 -5.04 -0.82 -7.10
N ILE A 84 -4.32 -1.77 -6.52
CA ILE A 84 -4.37 -3.18 -6.94
C ILE A 84 -5.24 -3.97 -5.97
N SER A 85 -6.04 -4.85 -6.54
CA SER A 85 -6.88 -5.82 -5.85
C SER A 85 -6.08 -7.07 -5.48
N TRP A 86 -6.66 -7.87 -4.59
CA TRP A 86 -6.07 -9.15 -4.20
C TRP A 86 -5.87 -10.11 -5.38
N HIS A 87 -6.80 -10.13 -6.34
CA HIS A 87 -6.69 -10.94 -7.55
C HIS A 87 -5.47 -10.54 -8.40
N GLU A 88 -5.23 -9.23 -8.56
CA GLU A 88 -4.07 -8.73 -9.29
C GLU A 88 -2.75 -9.02 -8.55
N LEU A 89 -2.76 -8.95 -7.21
CA LEU A 89 -1.61 -9.36 -6.38
C LEU A 89 -1.24 -10.83 -6.57
N ILE A 90 -2.22 -11.72 -6.76
CA ILE A 90 -1.98 -13.15 -7.07
C ILE A 90 -1.40 -13.33 -8.46
N LEU A 91 -1.93 -12.61 -9.46
CA LEU A 91 -1.41 -12.67 -10.83
C LEU A 91 0.07 -12.23 -10.89
N LEU A 92 0.42 -11.17 -10.14
CA LEU A 92 1.81 -10.73 -9.99
C LEU A 92 2.70 -11.78 -9.30
N LYS A 93 2.17 -12.55 -8.34
CA LYS A 93 2.90 -13.69 -7.74
C LYS A 93 3.15 -14.81 -8.75
N LYS A 94 2.18 -15.13 -9.63
CA LYS A 94 2.31 -16.18 -10.66
C LYS A 94 3.32 -15.79 -11.75
N SER A 95 3.36 -14.52 -12.16
CA SER A 95 4.32 -14.02 -13.15
C SER A 95 5.78 -14.15 -12.70
N ARG A 96 6.07 -14.10 -11.40
CA ARG A 96 7.43 -14.26 -10.85
C ARG A 96 7.88 -15.72 -10.66
N LYS A 97 6.97 -16.69 -10.77
CA LYS A 97 7.27 -18.13 -10.66
C LYS A 97 7.51 -18.80 -12.03
N LYS A 98 7.59 -18.02 -13.11
CA LYS A 98 7.93 -18.49 -14.47
C LYS A 98 9.40 -18.27 -14.86
N CYS A 99 10.25 -17.92 -13.89
CA CYS A 99 11.71 -18.00 -14.01
C CYS A 99 12.18 -19.22 -13.23
#